data_AF-A0A239DBS9-F1
#
_entry.id   AF-A0A239DBS9-F1
#
_cell.length_a   1.000
_cell.length_b   1.000
_cell.length_c   1.000
_cell.angle_alpha   90.00
_cell.angle_beta   90.00
_cell.angle_gamma   90.00
#
_symmetry.space_group_name_H-M   'P 1'
#
loop_
_entity.id
_entity.type
_entity.pdbx_description
1 polymer ?
#
loop_
_entity_poly.entity_id
_entity_poly.type
_entity_poly.pdbx_seq_one_letter_code
_entity_poly.pdbx_strand_id
1 'polypeptide(L)'
;MTDDGAAPAAARVAPRAPLGAAYWRLWTSSGLSNLADGVLKVALPLVALGFTRSPALVAGVTLALTLPWLLFALPVGALADRLDRRRLMLGAHVARVLLLAGLVAVLALDLGSVWALYVVAFCLGAAETVYDTSAQSILPALAPREQLTRANGRLYAVELTANQFVGPPLGGVLVASGATLAFATPAGLWLAALGVLLLVRGRFRVAREGTTSVRADVAEGLRFLGRHRLLRTLAVMVGVSNFASSAVFAVFVLHAVGPGSPMGLSEQAYGLLLTTLAVGSLLGSFVAAGLVRVLGRARSLALTLVGNAALLGTPAVTTDARLVGAAFLLGGALIVVWNVVTVSLRQGITPDRLLGRVNSGYRLLAWGSMPLGAAAGGLLADVSGLPTVFATMAVLSLALLLAMPVVTDERMDAAERAAAAG
;
A
#
# COMPACT_ATOMS: atom_id res chain seq x y z
N MET A 1 -59.13 -15.63 22.10
CA MET A 1 -57.98 -16.54 21.96
C MET A 1 -57.02 -15.87 21.00
N THR A 2 -56.19 -14.98 21.54
CA THR A 2 -55.21 -14.17 20.80
C THR A 2 -53.89 -14.94 20.82
N ASP A 3 -53.40 -15.27 19.63
CA ASP A 3 -52.14 -15.96 19.38
C ASP A 3 -51.01 -14.93 19.44
N ASP A 4 -50.38 -14.79 20.62
CA ASP A 4 -49.19 -13.97 20.82
C ASP A 4 -47.96 -14.68 20.20
N GLY A 5 -47.76 -14.44 18.91
CA GLY A 5 -46.56 -14.82 18.17
C GLY A 5 -45.32 -14.12 18.73
N ALA A 6 -44.64 -14.77 19.67
CA ALA A 6 -43.36 -14.31 20.20
C ALA A 6 -42.33 -14.11 19.08
N ALA A 7 -41.85 -12.88 18.93
CA ALA A 7 -40.79 -12.54 17.98
C ALA A 7 -39.52 -13.38 18.25
N PRO A 8 -38.81 -13.86 17.21
CA PRO A 8 -37.60 -14.64 17.39
C PRO A 8 -36.54 -13.79 18.11
N ALA A 9 -36.13 -14.27 19.29
CA ALA A 9 -35.07 -13.67 20.07
C ALA A 9 -33.82 -13.49 19.20
N ALA A 10 -33.38 -12.24 19.04
CA ALA A 10 -32.17 -11.90 18.31
C ALA A 10 -31.00 -12.76 18.82
N ALA A 11 -30.49 -13.63 17.97
CA ALA A 11 -29.36 -14.50 18.29
C ALA A 11 -28.20 -13.63 18.77
N ARG A 12 -27.88 -13.70 20.06
CA ARG A 12 -26.73 -13.03 20.65
C ARG A 12 -25.49 -13.53 19.92
N VAL A 13 -24.87 -12.67 19.12
CA VAL A 13 -23.60 -12.95 18.44
C VAL A 13 -22.58 -13.28 19.53
N ALA A 14 -22.20 -14.57 19.63
CA ALA A 14 -21.20 -15.01 20.60
C ALA A 14 -19.91 -14.19 20.43
N PRO A 15 -19.23 -13.82 21.53
CA PRO A 15 -17.99 -13.06 21.45
C PRO A 15 -16.96 -13.84 20.62
N ARG A 16 -16.57 -13.27 19.48
CA ARG A 16 -15.64 -13.89 18.53
C ARG A 16 -14.28 -14.10 19.20
N ALA A 17 -13.74 -15.32 19.10
CA ALA A 17 -12.44 -15.68 19.66
C ALA A 17 -11.32 -14.71 19.20
N PRO A 18 -10.36 -14.36 20.07
CA PRO A 18 -9.27 -13.45 19.73
C PRO A 18 -8.31 -14.06 18.69
N LEU A 19 -7.65 -13.19 17.90
CA LEU A 19 -6.58 -13.60 16.99
C LEU A 19 -5.39 -14.15 17.81
N GLY A 20 -4.80 -15.25 17.36
CA GLY A 20 -3.74 -15.97 18.09
C GLY A 20 -2.39 -15.23 18.14
N ALA A 21 -1.50 -15.69 19.03
CA ALA A 21 -0.19 -15.06 19.24
C ALA A 21 0.70 -15.01 17.99
N ALA A 22 0.61 -16.00 17.10
CA ALA A 22 1.39 -16.04 15.87
C ALA A 22 1.00 -14.93 14.89
N TYR A 23 -0.30 -14.60 14.81
CA TYR A 23 -0.79 -13.44 14.06
C TYR A 23 -0.24 -12.14 14.63
N TRP A 24 -0.27 -11.95 15.96
CA TRP A 24 0.22 -10.71 16.57
C TRP A 24 1.73 -10.52 16.45
N ARG A 25 2.51 -11.62 16.40
CA ARG A 25 3.93 -11.58 16.07
C ARG A 25 4.16 -11.13 14.63
N LEU A 26 3.42 -11.67 13.67
CA LEU A 26 3.46 -11.19 12.28
C LEU A 26 3.09 -9.70 12.20
N TRP A 27 1.98 -9.31 12.83
CA TRP A 27 1.49 -7.94 12.85
C TRP A 27 2.55 -6.96 13.39
N THR A 28 3.22 -7.33 14.48
CA THR A 28 4.28 -6.52 15.10
C THR A 28 5.51 -6.44 14.18
N SER A 29 5.95 -7.57 13.61
CA SER A 29 7.04 -7.61 12.63
C SER A 29 6.75 -6.72 11.42
N SER A 30 5.55 -6.83 10.83
CA SER A 30 5.11 -6.00 9.70
C SER A 30 5.06 -4.53 10.04
N GLY A 31 4.54 -4.16 11.22
CA GLY A 31 4.52 -2.77 11.67
C GLY A 31 5.91 -2.16 11.83
N LEU A 32 6.83 -2.88 12.50
CA LEU A 32 8.23 -2.43 12.65
C LEU A 32 8.94 -2.33 11.30
N SER A 33 8.75 -3.33 10.41
CA SER A 33 9.30 -3.30 9.06
C SER A 33 8.82 -2.09 8.28
N ASN A 34 7.50 -1.90 8.23
CA ASN A 34 6.89 -0.85 7.42
C ASN A 34 7.24 0.54 7.97
N LEU A 35 7.46 0.68 9.29
CA LEU A 35 7.95 1.92 9.88
C LEU A 35 9.35 2.26 9.37
N ALA A 36 10.25 1.27 9.35
CA ALA A 36 11.60 1.43 8.80
C ALA A 36 11.58 1.79 7.31
N ASP A 37 10.73 1.11 6.53
CA ASP A 37 10.54 1.36 5.11
C ASP A 37 10.03 2.80 4.88
N GLY A 38 9.08 3.27 5.71
CA GLY A 38 8.54 4.64 5.66
C GLY A 38 9.56 5.72 6.01
N VAL A 39 10.43 5.47 7.00
CA VAL A 39 11.56 6.35 7.33
C VAL A 39 12.51 6.49 6.14
N LEU A 40 12.86 5.38 5.48
CA LEU A 40 13.81 5.38 4.36
C LEU A 40 13.26 6.02 3.09
N LYS A 41 11.94 5.98 2.86
CA LYS A 41 11.29 6.70 1.76
C LYS A 41 11.61 8.20 1.76
N VAL A 42 11.83 8.78 2.94
CA VAL A 42 12.24 10.18 3.10
C VAL A 42 13.75 10.31 3.28
N ALA A 43 14.35 9.43 4.08
CA ALA A 43 15.77 9.55 4.41
C ALA A 43 16.70 9.41 3.19
N LEU A 44 16.43 8.45 2.29
CA LEU A 44 17.30 8.20 1.13
C LEU A 44 17.35 9.41 0.16
N PRO A 45 16.22 9.99 -0.28
CA PRO A 45 16.24 11.21 -1.10
C PRO A 45 16.88 12.42 -0.40
N LEU A 46 16.64 12.60 0.91
CA LEU A 46 17.24 13.72 1.65
C LEU A 46 18.76 13.59 1.75
N VAL A 47 19.28 12.40 2.00
CA VAL A 47 20.73 12.16 2.01
C VAL A 47 21.33 12.34 0.61
N ALA A 48 20.58 12.04 -0.46
CA ALA A 48 21.01 12.28 -1.82
C ALA A 48 21.29 13.76 -2.12
N LEU A 49 20.60 14.70 -1.45
CA LEU A 49 20.86 16.14 -1.57
C LEU A 49 22.28 16.53 -1.13
N GLY A 50 22.92 15.72 -0.28
CA GLY A 50 24.32 15.90 0.09
C GLY A 50 25.31 15.57 -1.04
N PHE A 51 24.89 14.76 -2.03
CA PHE A 51 25.74 14.30 -3.14
C PHE A 51 25.43 14.97 -4.47
N THR A 52 24.23 15.54 -4.63
CA THR A 52 23.81 16.14 -5.88
C THR A 52 22.84 17.29 -5.65
N ARG A 53 22.95 18.31 -6.51
CA ARG A 53 21.97 19.41 -6.59
C ARG A 53 20.93 19.20 -7.69
N SER A 54 21.02 18.11 -8.46
CA SER A 54 20.07 17.80 -9.54
C SER A 54 18.79 17.18 -8.98
N PRO A 55 17.62 17.83 -9.11
CA PRO A 55 16.35 17.26 -8.67
C PRO A 55 16.03 15.93 -9.36
N ALA A 56 16.42 15.76 -10.62
CA ALA A 56 16.23 14.53 -11.38
C ALA A 56 16.98 13.34 -10.75
N LEU A 57 18.21 13.57 -10.30
CA LEU A 57 19.00 12.53 -9.65
C LEU A 57 18.41 12.13 -8.29
N VAL A 58 17.90 13.08 -7.52
CA VAL A 58 17.22 12.83 -6.24
C VAL A 58 15.92 12.05 -6.46
N ALA A 59 15.09 12.48 -7.41
CA ALA A 59 13.85 11.78 -7.78
C ALA A 59 14.14 10.34 -8.26
N GLY A 60 15.25 10.14 -8.97
CA GLY A 60 15.71 8.82 -9.37
C GLY A 60 15.97 7.87 -8.20
N VAL A 61 16.26 8.37 -6.98
CA VAL A 61 16.48 7.50 -5.81
C VAL A 61 15.15 6.90 -5.36
N THR A 62 14.11 7.72 -5.32
CA THR A 62 12.74 7.28 -5.05
C THR A 62 12.24 6.33 -6.13
N LEU A 63 12.56 6.60 -7.40
CA LEU A 63 12.26 5.68 -8.50
C LEU A 63 12.97 4.34 -8.32
N ALA A 64 14.27 4.35 -8.01
CA ALA A 64 15.04 3.14 -7.76
C ALA A 64 14.45 2.31 -6.61
N LEU A 65 13.99 2.97 -5.54
CA LEU A 65 13.33 2.32 -4.40
C LEU A 65 11.99 1.65 -4.78
N THR A 66 11.21 2.26 -5.68
CA THR A 66 9.85 1.81 -6.00
C THR A 66 9.78 0.91 -7.24
N LEU A 67 10.74 1.02 -8.17
CA LEU A 67 10.82 0.23 -9.39
C LEU A 67 10.76 -1.30 -9.17
N PRO A 68 11.36 -1.87 -8.11
CA PRO A 68 11.24 -3.29 -7.81
C PRO A 68 9.80 -3.81 -7.69
N TRP A 69 8.83 -2.99 -7.26
CA TRP A 69 7.41 -3.37 -7.27
C TRP A 69 6.91 -3.68 -8.68
N LEU A 70 7.33 -2.90 -9.66
CA LEU A 70 6.99 -3.10 -11.07
C LEU A 70 7.67 -4.35 -11.66
N LEU A 71 8.94 -4.58 -11.30
CA LEU A 71 9.75 -5.65 -11.89
C LEU A 71 9.55 -7.02 -11.23
N PHE A 72 9.37 -7.04 -9.91
CA PHE A 72 9.50 -8.25 -9.11
C PHE A 72 8.23 -8.68 -8.39
N ALA A 73 7.13 -7.91 -8.39
CA ALA A 73 5.88 -8.33 -7.73
C ALA A 73 5.39 -9.70 -8.21
N LEU A 74 5.42 -9.97 -9.53
CA LEU A 74 4.98 -11.25 -10.09
C LEU A 74 5.95 -12.41 -9.78
N PRO A 75 7.26 -12.33 -10.10
CA PRO A 75 8.21 -13.40 -9.77
C PRO A 75 8.23 -13.75 -8.29
N VAL A 76 8.22 -12.73 -7.42
CA VAL A 76 8.23 -12.90 -5.96
C VAL A 76 6.97 -13.60 -5.49
N GLY A 77 5.80 -13.25 -6.03
CA GLY A 77 4.54 -13.94 -5.74
C GLY A 77 4.61 -15.44 -6.02
N ALA A 78 5.11 -15.80 -7.21
CA ALA A 78 5.29 -17.20 -7.59
C ALA A 78 6.38 -17.90 -6.75
N LEU A 79 7.42 -17.18 -6.31
CA LEU A 79 8.45 -17.70 -5.43
C LEU A 79 7.93 -17.95 -4.00
N ALA A 80 7.07 -17.05 -3.48
CA ALA A 80 6.42 -17.18 -2.18
C ALA A 80 5.49 -18.40 -2.10
N ASP A 81 4.99 -18.89 -3.24
CA ASP A 81 4.25 -20.15 -3.33
C ASP A 81 5.14 -21.40 -3.37
N ARG A 82 6.44 -21.25 -3.62
CA ARG A 82 7.40 -22.37 -3.77
C ARG A 82 8.28 -22.54 -2.56
N LEU A 83 8.70 -21.44 -1.97
CA LEU A 83 9.57 -21.40 -0.81
C LEU A 83 8.77 -21.22 0.46
N ASP A 84 9.44 -21.42 1.60
CA ASP A 84 8.86 -21.11 2.89
C ASP A 84 8.79 -19.58 3.05
N ARG A 85 7.57 -19.06 3.23
CA ARG A 85 7.29 -17.61 3.29
C ARG A 85 8.02 -16.94 4.45
N ARG A 86 8.13 -17.62 5.59
CA ARG A 86 8.88 -17.11 6.75
C ARG A 86 10.36 -17.00 6.41
N ARG A 87 10.95 -17.98 5.72
CA ARG A 87 12.37 -17.90 5.30
C ARG A 87 12.62 -16.75 4.32
N LEU A 88 11.71 -16.50 3.39
CA LEU A 88 11.80 -15.34 2.49
C LEU A 88 11.79 -14.02 3.27
N MET A 89 10.88 -13.88 4.22
CA MET A 89 10.79 -12.69 5.06
C MET A 89 12.03 -12.49 5.94
N LEU A 90 12.54 -13.55 6.56
CA LEU A 90 13.79 -13.50 7.34
C LEU A 90 14.98 -13.09 6.45
N GLY A 91 15.09 -13.69 5.26
CA GLY A 91 16.14 -13.35 4.30
C GLY A 91 16.05 -11.90 3.83
N ALA A 92 14.85 -11.39 3.61
CA ALA A 92 14.63 -9.98 3.26
C ALA A 92 15.11 -9.04 4.38
N HIS A 93 14.79 -9.32 5.65
CA HIS A 93 15.30 -8.50 6.76
C HIS A 93 16.82 -8.54 6.88
N VAL A 94 17.42 -9.72 6.78
CA VAL A 94 18.90 -9.85 6.82
C VAL A 94 19.52 -9.05 5.68
N ALA A 95 19.00 -9.18 4.45
CA ALA A 95 19.50 -8.42 3.31
C ALA A 95 19.38 -6.92 3.54
N ARG A 96 18.25 -6.42 4.05
CA ARG A 96 18.04 -4.99 4.32
C ARG A 96 18.99 -4.44 5.38
N VAL A 97 19.20 -5.17 6.47
CA VAL A 97 20.13 -4.76 7.52
C VAL A 97 21.56 -4.71 6.97
N LEU A 98 21.99 -5.71 6.20
CA LEU A 98 23.31 -5.74 5.58
C LEU A 98 23.50 -4.64 4.54
N LEU A 99 22.50 -4.38 3.70
CA LEU A 99 22.52 -3.30 2.71
C LEU A 99 22.68 -1.93 3.39
N LEU A 100 21.95 -1.71 4.49
CA LEU A 100 21.99 -0.44 5.19
C LEU A 100 23.28 -0.27 6.00
N ALA A 101 23.78 -1.34 6.62
CA ALA A 101 25.09 -1.35 7.27
C ALA A 101 26.22 -1.09 6.25
N GLY A 102 26.14 -1.71 5.08
CA GLY A 102 27.07 -1.47 3.97
C GLY A 102 27.00 -0.02 3.47
N LEU A 103 25.81 0.55 3.32
CA LEU A 103 25.66 1.97 2.97
C LEU A 103 26.32 2.87 4.02
N VAL A 104 26.04 2.66 5.30
CA VAL A 104 26.63 3.45 6.39
C VAL A 104 28.16 3.34 6.37
N ALA A 105 28.72 2.16 6.14
CA ALA A 105 30.17 1.98 6.01
C ALA A 105 30.75 2.74 4.81
N VAL A 106 30.10 2.68 3.64
CA VAL A 106 30.52 3.43 2.44
C VAL A 106 30.48 4.94 2.69
N LEU A 107 29.46 5.43 3.39
CA LEU A 107 29.35 6.84 3.76
C LEU A 107 30.42 7.26 4.78
N ALA A 108 30.74 6.40 5.76
CA ALA A 108 31.76 6.68 6.77
C ALA A 108 33.20 6.68 6.22
N LEU A 109 33.42 6.04 5.07
CA LEU A 109 34.70 6.02 4.37
C LEU A 109 34.84 7.15 3.33
N ASP A 110 33.90 8.10 3.29
CA ASP A 110 33.81 9.17 2.29
C ASP A 110 33.76 8.65 0.83
N LEU A 111 33.29 7.42 0.63
CA LEU A 111 33.08 6.78 -0.68
C LEU A 111 31.62 6.92 -1.16
N GLY A 112 30.83 7.75 -0.48
CA GLY A 112 29.42 8.00 -0.77
C GLY A 112 29.21 8.61 -2.15
N SER A 113 28.21 8.12 -2.87
CA SER A 113 27.77 8.72 -4.13
C SER A 113 26.28 8.50 -4.34
N VAL A 114 25.66 9.33 -5.19
CA VAL A 114 24.25 9.13 -5.60
C VAL A 114 24.04 7.77 -6.27
N TRP A 115 25.06 7.23 -6.94
CA TRP A 115 25.01 5.90 -7.56
C TRP A 115 24.96 4.78 -6.54
N ALA A 116 25.72 4.89 -5.44
CA ALA A 116 25.61 3.95 -4.33
C ALA A 116 24.20 3.98 -3.72
N LEU A 117 23.60 5.17 -3.60
CA LEU A 117 22.21 5.31 -3.13
C LEU A 117 21.21 4.64 -4.09
N TYR A 118 21.38 4.72 -5.41
CA TYR A 118 20.53 3.99 -6.36
C TYR A 118 20.60 2.49 -6.20
N VAL A 119 21.81 1.93 -6.09
CA VAL A 119 21.99 0.48 -5.92
C VAL A 119 21.34 0.02 -4.61
N VAL A 120 21.60 0.73 -3.51
CA VAL A 120 21.02 0.40 -2.21
C VAL A 120 19.50 0.56 -2.22
N ALA A 121 18.97 1.67 -2.74
CA ALA A 121 17.53 1.91 -2.87
C ALA A 121 16.84 0.79 -3.66
N PHE A 122 17.38 0.40 -4.80
CA PHE A 122 16.84 -0.69 -5.62
C PHE A 122 16.85 -2.04 -4.89
N CYS A 123 17.96 -2.39 -4.24
CA CYS A 123 18.05 -3.63 -3.48
C CYS A 123 17.12 -3.64 -2.26
N LEU A 124 16.96 -2.50 -1.57
CA LEU A 124 16.01 -2.35 -0.48
C LEU A 124 14.57 -2.51 -0.96
N GLY A 125 14.18 -1.88 -2.08
CA GLY A 125 12.86 -2.03 -2.68
C GLY A 125 12.57 -3.47 -3.15
N ALA A 126 13.59 -4.19 -3.63
CA ALA A 126 13.46 -5.60 -3.96
C ALA A 126 13.19 -6.45 -2.70
N ALA A 127 13.90 -6.17 -1.61
CA ALA A 127 13.65 -6.82 -0.33
C ALA A 127 12.28 -6.41 0.28
N GLU A 128 11.83 -5.17 0.09
CA GLU A 128 10.45 -4.69 0.36
C GLU A 128 9.42 -5.59 -0.33
N THR A 129 9.58 -5.74 -1.64
CA THR A 129 8.70 -6.55 -2.47
C THR A 129 8.61 -8.00 -1.99
N VAL A 130 9.76 -8.61 -1.66
CA VAL A 130 9.85 -9.98 -1.12
C VAL A 130 9.11 -10.12 0.21
N TYR A 131 9.38 -9.24 1.16
CA TYR A 131 8.80 -9.32 2.50
C TYR A 131 7.29 -9.14 2.46
N ASP A 132 6.79 -8.05 1.87
CA ASP A 132 5.36 -7.72 1.93
C ASP A 132 4.51 -8.76 1.21
N THR A 133 5.00 -9.25 0.07
CA THR A 133 4.29 -10.29 -0.69
C THR A 133 4.21 -11.59 0.12
N SER A 134 5.27 -11.90 0.87
CA SER A 134 5.32 -13.08 1.75
C SER A 134 4.47 -12.89 3.02
N ALA A 135 4.46 -11.69 3.61
CA ALA A 135 3.70 -11.33 4.82
C ALA A 135 2.19 -11.42 4.62
N GLN A 136 1.69 -10.99 3.46
CA GLN A 136 0.28 -11.20 3.12
C GLN A 136 -0.04 -12.67 2.83
N SER A 137 0.88 -13.38 2.20
CA SER A 137 0.66 -14.77 1.79
C SER A 137 0.76 -15.77 2.96
N ILE A 138 1.42 -15.41 4.07
CA ILE A 138 1.49 -16.24 5.28
C ILE A 138 0.25 -16.06 6.16
N LEU A 139 -0.48 -14.95 6.02
CA LEU A 139 -1.62 -14.60 6.87
C LEU A 139 -2.74 -15.67 6.91
N PRO A 140 -3.13 -16.32 5.79
CA PRO A 140 -4.14 -17.39 5.82
C PRO A 140 -3.77 -18.59 6.69
N ALA A 141 -2.47 -18.82 6.93
CA ALA A 141 -2.01 -19.90 7.80
C ALA A 141 -1.96 -19.50 9.30
N LEU A 142 -2.18 -18.22 9.62
CA LEU A 142 -2.02 -17.66 10.96
C LEU A 142 -3.33 -17.15 11.58
N ALA A 143 -4.41 -17.07 10.81
CA ALA A 143 -5.72 -16.64 11.27
C ALA A 143 -6.83 -17.58 10.75
N PRO A 144 -7.87 -17.87 11.56
CA PRO A 144 -9.02 -18.65 11.11
C PRO A 144 -9.70 -18.00 9.89
N ARG A 145 -10.27 -18.81 8.99
CA ARG A 145 -10.92 -18.35 7.75
C ARG A 145 -11.99 -17.28 8.01
N GLU A 146 -12.76 -17.44 9.08
CA GLU A 146 -13.85 -16.55 9.49
C GLU A 146 -13.35 -15.18 9.97
N GLN A 147 -12.05 -15.07 10.28
CA GLN A 147 -11.42 -13.84 10.77
C GLN A 147 -10.43 -13.24 9.77
N LEU A 148 -10.24 -13.83 8.58
CA LEU A 148 -9.25 -13.36 7.61
C LEU A 148 -9.46 -11.92 7.17
N THR A 149 -10.71 -11.49 6.94
CA THR A 149 -11.00 -10.10 6.60
C THR A 149 -10.53 -9.15 7.70
N ARG A 150 -10.80 -9.49 8.97
CA ARG A 150 -10.37 -8.69 10.13
C ARG A 150 -8.85 -8.69 10.29
N ALA A 151 -8.21 -9.84 10.10
CA ALA A 151 -6.77 -10.00 10.19
C ALA A 151 -6.05 -9.21 9.07
N ASN A 152 -6.56 -9.27 7.83
CA ASN A 152 -6.05 -8.49 6.70
C ASN A 152 -6.22 -6.99 6.94
N GLY A 153 -7.41 -6.55 7.36
CA GLY A 153 -7.66 -5.12 7.62
C GLY A 153 -6.72 -4.55 8.68
N ARG A 154 -6.45 -5.30 9.75
CA ARG A 154 -5.52 -4.88 10.81
C ARG A 154 -4.05 -4.93 10.39
N LEU A 155 -3.64 -5.94 9.63
CA LEU A 155 -2.28 -6.02 9.09
C LEU A 155 -2.03 -4.88 8.10
N TYR A 156 -2.94 -4.68 7.15
CA TYR A 156 -2.86 -3.60 6.18
C TYR A 156 -2.87 -2.23 6.87
N ALA A 157 -3.71 -2.03 7.89
CA ALA A 157 -3.76 -0.78 8.65
C ALA A 157 -2.42 -0.47 9.33
N VAL A 158 -1.77 -1.45 9.99
CA VAL A 158 -0.47 -1.20 10.63
C VAL A 158 0.63 -0.95 9.60
N GLU A 159 0.63 -1.68 8.48
CA GLU A 159 1.60 -1.50 7.39
C GLU A 159 1.46 -0.10 6.79
N LEU A 160 0.24 0.29 6.41
CA LEU A 160 -0.06 1.61 5.86
C LEU A 160 0.28 2.73 6.85
N THR A 161 -0.15 2.61 8.10
CA THR A 161 0.11 3.63 9.12
C THR A 161 1.60 3.78 9.40
N ALA A 162 2.32 2.69 9.57
CA ALA A 162 3.74 2.74 9.82
C ALA A 162 4.51 3.31 8.61
N ASN A 163 4.17 2.88 7.40
CA ASN A 163 4.92 3.21 6.19
C ASN A 163 4.61 4.59 5.59
N GLN A 164 3.34 5.01 5.63
CA GLN A 164 2.90 6.24 4.96
C GLN A 164 2.68 7.40 5.93
N PHE A 165 2.38 7.13 7.21
CA PHE A 165 1.95 8.16 8.14
C PHE A 165 2.94 8.43 9.27
N VAL A 166 3.53 7.40 9.86
CA VAL A 166 4.49 7.57 10.98
C VAL A 166 5.92 7.65 10.45
N GLY A 167 6.27 6.78 9.50
CA GLY A 167 7.63 6.67 8.97
C GLY A 167 8.16 7.94 8.31
N PRO A 168 7.45 8.56 7.35
CA PRO A 168 7.98 9.71 6.62
C PRO A 168 8.28 10.93 7.52
N PRO A 169 7.39 11.36 8.44
CA PRO A 169 7.71 12.44 9.38
C PRO A 169 8.89 12.08 10.30
N LEU A 170 8.93 10.85 10.81
CA LEU A 170 10.03 10.36 11.63
C LEU A 170 11.36 10.40 10.85
N GLY A 171 11.33 10.04 9.57
CA GLY A 171 12.51 10.09 8.70
C GLY A 171 13.04 11.50 8.49
N GLY A 172 12.16 12.49 8.30
CA GLY A 172 12.58 13.89 8.25
C GLY A 172 13.29 14.36 9.52
N VAL A 173 12.71 14.08 10.70
CA VAL A 173 13.31 14.43 12.00
C VAL A 173 14.65 13.73 12.23
N LEU A 174 14.73 12.44 11.89
CA LEU A 174 15.96 11.67 12.06
C LEU A 174 17.08 12.18 11.15
N VAL A 175 16.79 12.54 9.89
CA VAL A 175 17.79 13.12 8.99
C VAL A 175 18.26 14.47 9.50
N ALA A 176 17.36 15.33 9.99
CA ALA A 176 17.72 16.61 10.60
C ALA A 176 18.63 16.43 11.83
N SER A 177 18.51 15.31 12.54
CA SER A 177 19.35 14.94 13.68
C SER A 177 20.68 14.29 13.27
N GLY A 178 20.85 13.95 11.99
CA GLY A 178 22.06 13.35 11.42
C GLY A 178 21.81 12.05 10.64
N ALA A 179 22.53 11.89 9.52
CA ALA A 179 22.38 10.73 8.63
C ALA A 179 22.59 9.37 9.32
N THR A 180 23.47 9.32 10.33
CA THR A 180 23.72 8.10 11.11
C THR A 180 22.46 7.64 11.85
N LEU A 181 21.72 8.54 12.50
CA LEU A 181 20.48 8.20 13.19
C LEU A 181 19.37 7.82 12.21
N ALA A 182 19.32 8.50 11.05
CA ALA A 182 18.38 8.21 9.97
C ALA A 182 18.54 6.80 9.38
N PHE A 183 19.75 6.21 9.43
CA PHE A 183 20.01 4.86 8.95
C PHE A 183 20.07 3.80 10.08
N ALA A 184 20.59 4.15 11.25
CA ALA A 184 20.61 3.24 12.39
C ALA A 184 19.19 2.87 12.86
N THR A 185 18.25 3.81 12.80
CA THR A 185 16.88 3.58 13.25
C THR A 185 16.15 2.53 12.39
N PRO A 186 16.08 2.65 11.04
CA PRO A 186 15.55 1.59 10.19
C PRO A 186 16.26 0.23 10.36
N ALA A 187 17.59 0.22 10.50
CA ALA A 187 18.33 -1.01 10.73
C ALA A 187 17.90 -1.71 12.04
N GLY A 188 17.79 -0.93 13.13
CA GLY A 188 17.33 -1.42 14.43
C GLY A 188 15.88 -1.92 14.39
N LEU A 189 15.01 -1.21 13.69
CA LEU A 189 13.61 -1.62 13.48
C LEU A 189 13.49 -2.94 12.70
N TRP A 190 14.28 -3.13 11.64
CA TRP A 190 14.31 -4.41 10.92
C TRP A 190 14.95 -5.54 11.73
N LEU A 191 15.96 -5.26 12.56
CA LEU A 191 16.51 -6.24 13.50
C LEU A 191 15.47 -6.66 14.56
N ALA A 192 14.70 -5.71 15.09
CA ALA A 192 13.61 -5.99 16.00
C ALA A 192 12.50 -6.80 15.31
N ALA A 193 12.10 -6.42 14.08
CA ALA A 193 11.15 -7.15 13.26
C ALA A 193 11.63 -8.59 13.01
N LEU A 194 12.91 -8.77 12.63
CA LEU A 194 13.55 -10.05 12.45
C LEU A 194 13.47 -10.91 13.73
N GLY A 195 13.79 -10.33 14.89
CA GLY A 195 13.70 -10.99 16.19
C GLY A 195 12.28 -11.48 16.52
N VAL A 196 11.27 -10.64 16.30
CA VAL A 196 9.86 -11.01 16.50
C VAL A 196 9.44 -12.10 15.52
N LEU A 197 9.84 -12.01 14.26
CA LEU A 197 9.50 -12.98 13.22
C LEU A 197 10.14 -14.35 13.46
N LEU A 198 11.31 -14.41 14.09
CA LEU A 198 11.93 -15.67 14.51
C LEU A 198 11.03 -16.45 15.50
N LEU A 199 10.20 -15.75 16.29
CA LEU A 199 9.25 -16.36 17.23
C LEU A 199 7.98 -16.92 16.55
N VAL A 200 7.76 -16.64 15.27
CA VAL A 200 6.68 -17.29 14.49
C VAL A 200 7.15 -18.70 14.15
N ARG A 201 6.59 -19.72 14.82
CA ARG A 201 6.94 -21.13 14.58
C ARG A 201 6.04 -21.74 13.51
N GLY A 202 6.63 -22.52 12.62
CA GLY A 202 5.90 -23.24 11.57
C GLY A 202 6.69 -23.34 10.27
N ARG A 203 6.20 -24.18 9.36
CA ARG A 203 6.61 -24.21 7.96
C ARG A 203 5.47 -23.68 7.13
N PHE A 204 5.70 -22.60 6.40
CA PHE A 204 4.67 -21.84 5.69
C PHE A 204 4.84 -21.98 4.19
N ARG A 205 4.93 -23.23 3.74
CA ARG A 205 5.02 -23.62 2.33
C ARG A 205 3.67 -24.19 1.92
N VAL A 206 3.14 -23.74 0.77
CA VAL A 206 1.94 -24.38 0.20
C VAL A 206 2.31 -25.77 -0.30
N ALA A 207 1.50 -26.78 0.04
CA ALA A 207 1.58 -28.10 -0.57
C ALA A 207 1.28 -27.95 -2.06
N ARG A 208 2.20 -28.40 -2.92
CA ARG A 208 2.05 -28.27 -4.38
C ARG A 208 1.88 -29.65 -4.99
N GLU A 209 0.85 -29.79 -5.80
CA GLU A 209 0.67 -30.92 -6.71
C GLU A 209 1.38 -30.58 -8.03
N GLY A 210 2.58 -31.13 -8.23
CA GLY A 210 3.33 -31.03 -9.50
C GLY A 210 4.44 -29.96 -9.59
N THR A 211 5.27 -30.11 -10.62
CA THR A 211 6.43 -29.23 -10.92
C THR A 211 6.12 -28.26 -12.05
N THR A 212 5.34 -27.20 -11.78
CA THR A 212 5.18 -26.09 -12.73
C THR A 212 6.43 -25.21 -12.75
N SER A 213 6.61 -24.37 -13.77
CA SER A 213 7.65 -23.32 -13.78
C SER A 213 7.13 -22.00 -13.17
N VAL A 214 8.04 -21.12 -12.70
CA VAL A 214 7.67 -19.79 -12.16
C VAL A 214 6.87 -18.99 -13.20
N ARG A 215 7.30 -19.03 -14.47
CA ARG A 215 6.60 -18.39 -15.59
C ARG A 215 5.17 -18.94 -15.76
N ALA A 216 4.98 -20.26 -15.63
CA ALA A 216 3.66 -20.87 -15.74
C ALA A 216 2.73 -20.42 -14.60
N ASP A 217 3.22 -20.34 -13.36
CA ASP A 217 2.42 -19.85 -12.23
C ASP A 217 2.01 -18.39 -12.40
N VAL A 218 2.94 -17.53 -12.83
CA VAL A 218 2.66 -16.12 -13.13
C VAL A 218 1.62 -16.01 -14.24
N ALA A 219 1.80 -16.75 -15.34
CA ALA A 219 0.86 -16.75 -16.45
C ALA A 219 -0.52 -17.26 -16.04
N GLU A 220 -0.61 -18.26 -15.16
CA GLU A 220 -1.87 -18.76 -14.64
C GLU A 220 -2.61 -17.70 -13.80
N GLY A 221 -1.91 -17.03 -12.88
CA GLY A 221 -2.49 -15.96 -12.07
C GLY A 221 -2.98 -14.77 -12.91
N LEU A 222 -2.15 -14.33 -13.86
CA LEU A 222 -2.52 -13.25 -14.80
C LEU A 222 -3.67 -13.66 -15.73
N ARG A 223 -3.69 -14.91 -16.20
CA ARG A 223 -4.78 -15.42 -17.04
C ARG A 223 -6.08 -15.48 -16.25
N PHE A 224 -6.05 -15.93 -15.01
CA PHE A 224 -7.23 -15.91 -14.14
C PHE A 224 -7.73 -14.48 -13.94
N LEU A 225 -6.84 -13.58 -13.52
CA LEU A 225 -7.17 -12.16 -13.32
C LEU A 225 -7.73 -11.53 -14.60
N GLY A 226 -7.11 -11.79 -15.76
CA GLY A 226 -7.52 -11.26 -17.05
C GLY A 226 -8.86 -11.80 -17.57
N ARG A 227 -9.19 -13.06 -17.26
CA ARG A 227 -10.47 -13.70 -17.63
C ARG A 227 -11.60 -13.31 -16.69
N HIS A 228 -11.32 -13.05 -15.41
CA HIS A 228 -12.35 -12.65 -14.45
C HIS A 228 -12.66 -11.15 -14.54
N ARG A 229 -13.67 -10.78 -15.35
CA ARG A 229 -14.03 -9.39 -15.69
C ARG A 229 -14.07 -8.44 -14.47
N LEU A 230 -14.72 -8.86 -13.38
CA LEU A 230 -14.85 -8.05 -12.15
C LEU A 230 -13.49 -7.78 -11.47
N LEU A 231 -12.68 -8.81 -11.24
CA LEU A 231 -11.35 -8.68 -10.61
C LEU A 231 -10.40 -7.87 -11.48
N ARG A 232 -10.42 -8.08 -12.81
CA ARG A 232 -9.65 -7.27 -13.77
C ARG A 232 -10.02 -5.80 -13.66
N THR A 233 -11.32 -5.49 -13.67
CA THR A 233 -11.80 -4.11 -13.57
C THR A 233 -11.34 -3.46 -12.27
N LEU A 234 -11.49 -4.14 -11.13
CA LEU A 234 -11.03 -3.61 -9.85
C LEU A 234 -9.51 -3.44 -9.77
N ALA A 235 -8.74 -4.30 -10.44
CA ALA A 235 -7.28 -4.21 -10.49
C ALA A 235 -6.81 -3.03 -11.35
N VAL A 236 -7.48 -2.78 -12.48
CA VAL A 236 -7.21 -1.61 -13.32
C VAL A 236 -7.60 -0.33 -12.60
N MET A 237 -8.77 -0.30 -11.95
CA MET A 237 -9.25 0.88 -11.21
C MET A 237 -8.25 1.29 -10.12
N VAL A 238 -7.80 0.36 -9.27
CA VAL A 238 -6.81 0.69 -8.23
C VAL A 238 -5.47 1.14 -8.82
N GLY A 239 -5.05 0.54 -9.94
CA GLY A 239 -3.81 0.91 -10.61
C GLY A 239 -3.86 2.33 -11.17
N VAL A 240 -4.98 2.71 -11.78
CA VAL A 240 -5.21 4.08 -12.28
C VAL A 240 -5.34 5.07 -11.13
N SER A 241 -6.04 4.74 -10.04
CA SER A 241 -6.13 5.60 -8.85
C SER A 241 -4.77 5.84 -8.20
N ASN A 242 -3.93 4.81 -8.10
CA ASN A 242 -2.58 4.93 -7.54
C ASN A 242 -1.62 5.68 -8.49
N PHE A 243 -1.75 5.48 -9.80
CA PHE A 243 -1.05 6.30 -10.80
C PHE A 243 -1.40 7.78 -10.63
N ALA A 244 -2.70 8.09 -10.56
CA ALA A 244 -3.20 9.46 -10.41
C ALA A 244 -2.74 10.11 -9.10
N SER A 245 -2.83 9.37 -7.99
CA SER A 245 -2.38 9.84 -6.68
C SER A 245 -0.87 10.08 -6.66
N SER A 246 -0.09 9.16 -7.21
CA SER A 246 1.37 9.30 -7.29
C SER A 246 1.78 10.51 -8.14
N ALA A 247 1.10 10.76 -9.27
CA ALA A 247 1.32 11.93 -10.10
C ALA A 247 1.10 13.25 -9.33
N VAL A 248 0.02 13.33 -8.55
CA VAL A 248 -0.31 14.50 -7.73
C VAL A 248 0.70 14.68 -6.60
N PHE A 249 0.92 13.66 -5.77
CA PHE A 249 1.77 13.78 -4.58
C PHE A 249 3.26 13.97 -4.93
N ALA A 250 3.71 13.51 -6.10
CA ALA A 250 5.07 13.77 -6.57
C ALA A 250 5.37 15.26 -6.78
N VAL A 251 4.37 16.05 -7.19
CA VAL A 251 4.54 17.48 -7.48
C VAL A 251 3.86 18.41 -6.46
N PHE A 252 3.05 17.86 -5.56
CA PHE A 252 2.24 18.65 -4.61
C PHE A 252 3.09 19.53 -3.69
N VAL A 253 4.29 19.08 -3.29
CA VAL A 253 5.21 19.89 -2.47
C VAL A 253 5.58 21.22 -3.15
N LEU A 254 5.74 21.24 -4.47
CA LEU A 254 6.05 22.45 -5.25
C LEU A 254 4.89 23.43 -5.28
N HIS A 255 3.66 22.92 -5.17
CA HIS A 255 2.46 23.75 -5.08
C HIS A 255 2.24 24.29 -3.67
N ALA A 256 2.66 23.53 -2.65
CA ALA A 256 2.32 23.79 -1.27
C ALA A 256 3.37 24.61 -0.51
N VAL A 257 4.66 24.37 -0.72
CA VAL A 257 5.73 24.83 0.18
C VAL A 257 6.60 25.93 -0.43
N GLY A 258 6.85 26.97 0.35
CA GLY A 258 7.86 28.00 0.04
C GLY A 258 7.29 29.33 -0.48
N PRO A 259 8.11 30.40 -0.51
CA PRO A 259 7.63 31.77 -0.78
C PRO A 259 7.05 32.00 -2.18
N GLY A 260 7.46 31.18 -3.15
CA GLY A 260 6.97 31.22 -4.53
C GLY A 260 5.88 30.19 -4.84
N SER A 261 5.43 29.40 -3.85
CA SER A 261 4.40 28.41 -4.07
C SER A 261 3.00 29.04 -3.95
N PRO A 262 2.00 28.55 -4.70
CA PRO A 262 0.63 29.06 -4.61
C PRO A 262 0.00 29.02 -3.21
N MET A 263 0.37 28.05 -2.36
CA MET A 263 -0.17 27.97 -0.99
C MET A 263 0.70 28.66 0.06
N GLY A 264 1.98 28.93 -0.24
CA GLY A 264 2.89 29.65 0.66
C GLY A 264 3.12 29.00 2.03
N LEU A 265 2.93 27.68 2.15
CA LEU A 265 3.03 26.98 3.43
C LEU A 265 4.50 26.84 3.88
N SER A 266 4.69 26.84 5.20
CA SER A 266 5.93 26.33 5.79
C SER A 266 6.01 24.80 5.66
N GLU A 267 7.22 24.25 5.80
CA GLU A 267 7.43 22.79 5.82
C GLU A 267 6.61 22.11 6.92
N GLN A 268 6.50 22.74 8.09
CA GLN A 268 5.71 22.21 9.21
C GLN A 268 4.21 22.20 8.88
N ALA A 269 3.69 23.28 8.26
CA ALA A 269 2.29 23.35 7.85
C ALA A 269 1.96 22.34 6.75
N TYR A 270 2.89 22.08 5.83
CA TYR A 270 2.77 21.03 4.84
C TYR A 270 2.72 19.62 5.45
N GLY A 271 3.57 19.34 6.44
CA GLY A 271 3.52 18.08 7.20
C GLY A 271 2.18 17.88 7.92
N LEU A 272 1.64 18.94 8.56
CA LEU A 272 0.32 18.91 9.18
C LEU A 272 -0.80 18.67 8.14
N LEU A 273 -0.68 19.26 6.96
CA LEU A 273 -1.63 19.06 5.87
C LEU A 273 -1.64 17.61 5.38
N LEU A 274 -0.47 17.00 5.16
CA LEU A 274 -0.37 15.57 4.80
C LEU A 274 -0.92 14.66 5.90
N THR A 275 -0.81 15.06 7.17
CA THR A 275 -1.34 14.31 8.30
C THR A 275 -2.87 14.23 8.28
N THR A 276 -3.58 15.16 7.64
CA THR A 276 -5.05 15.06 7.55
C THR A 276 -5.51 13.84 6.77
N LEU A 277 -4.74 13.41 5.75
CA LEU A 277 -4.95 12.16 5.02
C LEU A 277 -4.87 10.95 5.96
N ALA A 278 -3.86 10.94 6.85
CA ALA A 278 -3.64 9.90 7.86
C ALA A 278 -4.81 9.80 8.84
N VAL A 279 -5.20 10.95 9.40
CA VAL A 279 -6.33 11.06 10.32
C VAL A 279 -7.61 10.59 9.64
N GLY A 280 -7.81 11.00 8.38
CA GLY A 280 -8.89 10.52 7.53
C GLY A 280 -8.94 9.00 7.46
N SER A 281 -7.84 8.34 7.09
CA SER A 281 -7.77 6.88 7.03
C SER A 281 -8.03 6.20 8.37
N LEU A 282 -7.50 6.74 9.47
CA LEU A 282 -7.76 6.21 10.81
C LEU A 282 -9.25 6.29 11.14
N LEU A 283 -9.88 7.44 10.96
CA LEU A 283 -11.32 7.63 11.16
C LEU A 283 -12.15 6.74 10.23
N GLY A 284 -11.74 6.64 8.97
CA GLY A 284 -12.31 5.76 7.94
C GLY A 284 -12.37 4.31 8.37
N SER A 285 -11.36 3.82 9.08
CA SER A 285 -11.31 2.43 9.57
C SER A 285 -12.45 2.08 10.55
N PHE A 286 -12.93 3.06 11.32
CA PHE A 286 -14.05 2.87 12.25
C PHE A 286 -15.41 2.91 11.54
N VAL A 287 -15.54 3.72 10.48
CA VAL A 287 -16.81 3.94 9.80
C VAL A 287 -17.00 3.07 8.55
N ALA A 288 -15.94 2.50 7.98
CA ALA A 288 -15.97 1.79 6.70
C ALA A 288 -16.99 0.65 6.67
N ALA A 289 -17.03 -0.19 7.71
CA ALA A 289 -17.98 -1.29 7.78
C ALA A 289 -19.43 -0.80 7.97
N GLY A 290 -19.65 0.35 8.63
CA GLY A 290 -20.95 0.99 8.71
C GLY A 290 -21.41 1.51 7.35
N LEU A 291 -20.52 2.21 6.64
CA LEU A 291 -20.79 2.78 5.34
C LEU A 291 -21.16 1.71 4.31
N VAL A 292 -20.40 0.61 4.25
CA VAL A 292 -20.69 -0.51 3.34
C VAL A 292 -22.03 -1.17 3.66
N ARG A 293 -22.42 -1.27 4.93
CA ARG A 293 -23.73 -1.82 5.31
C ARG A 293 -24.89 -0.93 4.89
N VAL A 294 -24.74 0.39 4.96
CA VAL A 294 -25.81 1.35 4.64
C VAL A 294 -25.93 1.57 3.13
N LEU A 295 -24.79 1.73 2.43
CA LEU A 295 -24.78 2.08 1.01
C LEU A 295 -24.72 0.87 0.08
N GLY A 296 -24.32 -0.30 0.56
CA GLY A 296 -23.92 -1.42 -0.29
C GLY A 296 -22.49 -1.27 -0.81
N ARG A 297 -21.93 -2.34 -1.40
CA ARG A 297 -20.51 -2.37 -1.80
C ARG A 297 -20.26 -1.47 -3.00
N ALA A 298 -21.12 -1.52 -4.02
CA ALA A 298 -20.97 -0.78 -5.27
C ALA A 298 -21.03 0.74 -5.05
N ARG A 299 -22.04 1.23 -4.32
CA ARG A 299 -22.16 2.66 -4.03
C ARG A 299 -21.03 3.15 -3.13
N SER A 300 -20.58 2.32 -2.19
CA SER A 300 -19.40 2.62 -1.38
C SER A 300 -18.16 2.81 -2.26
N LEU A 301 -17.90 1.89 -3.21
CA LEU A 301 -16.79 2.01 -4.16
C LEU A 301 -16.93 3.27 -5.04
N ALA A 302 -18.11 3.58 -5.57
CA ALA A 302 -18.33 4.81 -6.34
C ALA A 302 -18.03 6.07 -5.51
N LEU A 303 -18.47 6.11 -4.25
CA LEU A 303 -18.19 7.21 -3.34
C LEU A 303 -16.67 7.37 -3.12
N THR A 304 -15.91 6.27 -3.04
CA THR A 304 -14.45 6.37 -2.93
C THR A 304 -13.78 6.99 -4.16
N LEU A 305 -14.31 6.76 -5.37
CA LEU A 305 -13.76 7.37 -6.60
C LEU A 305 -14.03 8.88 -6.63
N VAL A 306 -15.23 9.29 -6.19
CA VAL A 306 -15.57 10.71 -6.02
C VAL A 306 -14.69 11.37 -4.96
N GLY A 307 -14.50 10.69 -3.82
CA GLY A 307 -13.59 11.16 -2.77
C GLY A 307 -12.14 11.27 -3.23
N ASN A 308 -11.66 10.30 -4.02
CA ASN A 308 -10.33 10.34 -4.60
C ASN A 308 -10.19 11.51 -5.59
N ALA A 309 -11.20 11.75 -6.44
CA ALA A 309 -11.19 12.90 -7.33
C ALA A 309 -11.19 14.23 -6.58
N ALA A 310 -11.92 14.35 -5.46
CA ALA A 310 -11.87 15.53 -4.59
C ALA A 310 -10.46 15.71 -4.00
N LEU A 311 -9.90 14.65 -3.41
CA LEU A 311 -8.53 14.66 -2.88
C LEU A 311 -7.51 15.17 -3.92
N LEU A 312 -7.60 14.68 -5.16
CA LEU A 312 -6.65 15.03 -6.21
C LEU A 312 -6.91 16.39 -6.86
N GLY A 313 -8.17 16.79 -6.95
CA GLY A 313 -8.61 17.96 -7.73
C GLY A 313 -8.75 19.24 -6.92
N THR A 314 -8.95 19.18 -5.60
CA THR A 314 -9.07 20.38 -4.77
C THR A 314 -7.88 21.34 -4.90
N PRO A 315 -6.61 20.88 -4.93
CA PRO A 315 -5.47 21.76 -5.17
C PRO A 315 -5.46 22.45 -6.55
N ALA A 316 -6.25 21.98 -7.52
CA ALA A 316 -6.37 22.63 -8.83
C ALA A 316 -7.22 23.91 -8.77
N VAL A 317 -8.14 23.99 -7.81
CA VAL A 317 -9.18 25.04 -7.76
C VAL A 317 -9.04 25.98 -6.56
N THR A 318 -8.26 25.61 -5.55
CA THR A 318 -8.04 26.44 -4.37
C THR A 318 -6.65 26.22 -3.77
N THR A 319 -6.11 27.28 -3.17
CA THR A 319 -4.88 27.26 -2.38
C THR A 319 -5.16 27.33 -0.87
N ASP A 320 -6.43 27.37 -0.43
CA ASP A 320 -6.79 27.36 0.99
C ASP A 320 -6.46 25.98 1.60
N ALA A 321 -5.44 25.95 2.45
CA ALA A 321 -4.97 24.75 3.12
C ALA A 321 -6.05 24.03 3.93
N ARG A 322 -7.08 24.74 4.42
CA ARG A 322 -8.20 24.12 5.16
C ARG A 322 -9.09 23.30 4.24
N LEU A 323 -9.38 23.81 3.04
CA LEU A 323 -10.18 23.10 2.05
C LEU A 323 -9.42 21.89 1.49
N VAL A 324 -8.14 22.06 1.16
CA VAL A 324 -7.28 20.95 0.74
C VAL A 324 -7.17 19.90 1.85
N GLY A 325 -6.98 20.34 3.10
CA GLY A 325 -6.90 19.45 4.26
C GLY A 325 -8.19 18.66 4.51
N ALA A 326 -9.35 19.29 4.32
CA ALA A 326 -10.66 18.62 4.40
C ALA A 326 -10.84 17.57 3.28
N ALA A 327 -10.41 17.89 2.06
CA ALA A 327 -10.45 16.95 0.93
C ALA A 327 -9.52 15.75 1.17
N PHE A 328 -8.32 15.97 1.70
CA PHE A 328 -7.38 14.91 2.08
C PHE A 328 -7.94 14.03 3.20
N LEU A 329 -8.57 14.62 4.22
CA LEU A 329 -9.21 13.88 5.30
C LEU A 329 -10.35 13.00 4.78
N LEU A 330 -11.21 13.53 3.91
CA LEU A 330 -12.29 12.77 3.28
C LEU A 330 -11.76 11.64 2.39
N GLY A 331 -10.79 11.94 1.52
CA GLY A 331 -10.17 10.96 0.64
C GLY A 331 -9.48 9.84 1.42
N GLY A 332 -8.75 10.20 2.48
CA GLY A 332 -8.12 9.23 3.40
C GLY A 332 -9.13 8.26 4.01
N ALA A 333 -10.27 8.77 4.48
CA ALA A 333 -11.32 7.94 5.04
C ALA A 333 -11.91 6.95 4.01
N LEU A 334 -12.10 7.42 2.78
CA LEU A 334 -12.68 6.63 1.69
C LEU A 334 -11.71 5.61 1.08
N ILE A 335 -10.40 5.86 1.08
CA ILE A 335 -9.39 4.86 0.66
C ILE A 335 -9.51 3.56 1.47
N VAL A 336 -9.82 3.64 2.76
CA VAL A 336 -10.00 2.45 3.61
C VAL A 336 -11.23 1.65 3.19
N VAL A 337 -12.31 2.31 2.81
CA VAL A 337 -13.54 1.67 2.32
C VAL A 337 -13.27 0.84 1.06
N TRP A 338 -12.50 1.39 0.10
CA TRP A 338 -12.10 0.68 -1.11
C TRP A 338 -11.36 -0.62 -0.78
N ASN A 339 -10.37 -0.53 0.11
CA ASN A 339 -9.55 -1.68 0.51
C ASN A 339 -10.41 -2.78 1.17
N VAL A 340 -11.30 -2.41 2.09
CA VAL A 340 -12.18 -3.36 2.78
C VAL A 340 -13.01 -4.17 1.78
N VAL A 341 -13.63 -3.51 0.79
CA VAL A 341 -14.48 -4.18 -0.19
C VAL A 341 -13.63 -5.03 -1.15
N THR A 342 -12.61 -4.46 -1.76
CA THR A 342 -11.85 -5.11 -2.85
C THR A 342 -10.99 -6.27 -2.36
N VAL A 343 -10.39 -6.17 -1.17
CA VAL A 343 -9.61 -7.27 -0.58
C VAL A 343 -10.52 -8.44 -0.24
N SER A 344 -11.66 -8.18 0.42
CA SER A 344 -12.61 -9.22 0.81
C SER A 344 -13.18 -9.94 -0.41
N LEU A 345 -13.60 -9.19 -1.42
CA LEU A 345 -14.13 -9.73 -2.67
C LEU A 345 -13.10 -10.57 -3.42
N ARG A 346 -11.84 -10.11 -3.50
CA ARG A 346 -10.75 -10.87 -4.13
C ARG A 346 -10.52 -12.20 -3.40
N GLN A 347 -10.55 -12.19 -2.07
CA GLN A 347 -10.39 -13.40 -1.26
C GLN A 347 -11.56 -14.37 -1.41
N GLY A 348 -12.80 -13.86 -1.54
CA GLY A 348 -13.99 -14.70 -1.70
C GLY A 348 -14.13 -15.34 -3.08
N ILE A 349 -13.66 -14.67 -4.14
CA ILE A 349 -13.81 -15.15 -5.52
C ILE A 349 -12.62 -16.00 -5.98
N THR A 350 -11.42 -15.77 -5.43
CA THR A 350 -10.21 -16.41 -5.94
C THR A 350 -10.01 -17.77 -5.29
N PRO A 351 -9.84 -18.86 -6.06
CA PRO A 351 -9.51 -20.17 -5.51
C PRO A 351 -8.24 -20.11 -4.64
N ASP A 352 -8.23 -20.81 -3.50
CA ASP A 352 -7.13 -20.79 -2.54
C ASP A 352 -5.76 -21.04 -3.19
N ARG A 353 -5.69 -21.97 -4.16
CA ARG A 353 -4.47 -22.31 -4.90
C ARG A 353 -3.93 -21.19 -5.80
N LEU A 354 -4.77 -20.19 -6.13
CA LEU A 354 -4.45 -19.05 -7.01
C LEU A 354 -4.36 -17.72 -6.26
N LEU A 355 -4.78 -17.65 -5.00
CA LEU A 355 -4.92 -16.40 -4.25
C LEU A 355 -3.62 -15.59 -4.22
N GLY A 356 -2.48 -16.22 -3.92
CA GLY A 356 -1.17 -15.56 -3.92
C GLY A 356 -0.77 -14.99 -5.29
N ARG A 357 -1.05 -15.74 -6.36
CA ARG A 357 -0.68 -15.39 -7.75
C ARG A 357 -1.55 -14.24 -8.28
N VAL A 358 -2.85 -14.29 -8.01
CA VAL A 358 -3.80 -13.24 -8.36
C VAL A 358 -3.53 -11.97 -7.55
N ASN A 359 -3.22 -12.10 -6.26
CA ASN A 359 -2.84 -10.97 -5.41
C ASN A 359 -1.58 -10.27 -5.94
N SER A 360 -0.60 -11.04 -6.41
CA SER A 360 0.62 -10.49 -7.00
C SER A 360 0.36 -9.73 -8.30
N GLY A 361 -0.55 -10.24 -9.15
CA GLY A 361 -1.02 -9.50 -10.34
C GLY A 361 -1.79 -8.22 -9.99
N TYR A 362 -2.61 -8.27 -8.95
CA TYR A 362 -3.32 -7.09 -8.43
C TYR A 362 -2.33 -6.04 -7.89
N ARG A 363 -1.29 -6.47 -7.16
CA ARG A 363 -0.25 -5.60 -6.59
C ARG A 363 0.65 -5.00 -7.65
N LEU A 364 0.97 -5.72 -8.73
CA LEU A 364 1.69 -5.16 -9.86
C LEU A 364 0.95 -3.93 -10.40
N LEU A 365 -0.37 -4.03 -10.60
CA LEU A 365 -1.16 -2.89 -11.07
C LEU A 365 -1.27 -1.79 -10.01
N ALA A 366 -1.47 -2.14 -8.74
CA ALA A 366 -1.62 -1.17 -7.66
C ALA A 366 -0.32 -0.38 -7.37
N TRP A 367 0.81 -1.06 -7.18
CA TRP A 367 2.07 -0.43 -6.75
C TRP A 367 3.00 -0.13 -7.92
N GLY A 368 3.02 -0.99 -8.95
CA GLY A 368 3.84 -0.78 -10.14
C GLY A 368 3.42 0.41 -10.99
N SER A 369 2.18 0.91 -10.85
CA SER A 369 1.71 2.11 -11.52
C SER A 369 2.19 3.42 -10.86
N MET A 370 2.56 3.39 -9.58
CA MET A 370 3.00 4.58 -8.83
C MET A 370 4.22 5.27 -9.44
N PRO A 371 5.35 4.59 -9.76
CA PRO A 371 6.49 5.25 -10.36
C PRO A 371 6.17 5.87 -11.72
N LEU A 372 5.30 5.21 -12.51
CA LEU A 372 4.83 5.74 -13.80
C LEU A 372 3.98 7.01 -13.60
N GLY A 373 3.13 7.02 -12.57
CA GLY A 373 2.32 8.17 -12.19
C GLY A 373 3.18 9.36 -11.78
N ALA A 374 4.15 9.14 -10.89
CA ALA A 374 5.06 10.20 -10.44
C ALA A 374 5.82 10.82 -11.62
N ALA A 375 6.34 9.99 -12.55
CA ALA A 375 7.02 10.47 -13.75
C ALA A 375 6.07 11.27 -14.67
N ALA A 376 4.85 10.77 -14.90
CA ALA A 376 3.85 11.46 -15.70
C ALA A 376 3.40 12.78 -15.06
N GLY A 377 3.25 12.84 -13.74
CA GLY A 377 2.92 14.05 -13.00
C GLY A 377 4.01 15.11 -13.12
N GLY A 378 5.29 14.71 -13.01
CA GLY A 378 6.43 15.61 -13.22
C GLY A 378 6.49 16.16 -14.64
N LEU A 379 6.36 15.29 -15.65
CA LEU A 379 6.35 15.70 -17.06
C LEU A 379 5.17 16.64 -17.38
N LEU A 380 3.97 16.32 -16.89
CA LEU A 380 2.78 17.14 -17.11
C LEU A 380 2.88 18.49 -16.39
N ALA A 381 3.48 18.53 -15.20
CA ALA A 381 3.76 19.77 -14.49
C ALA A 381 4.73 20.68 -15.27
N ASP A 382 5.76 20.09 -15.91
CA ASP A 382 6.76 20.83 -16.69
C ASP A 382 6.15 21.48 -17.94
N VAL A 383 5.27 20.75 -18.66
CA VAL A 383 4.68 21.26 -19.91
C VAL A 383 3.42 22.09 -19.72
N SER A 384 2.65 21.89 -18.65
CA SER A 384 1.31 22.47 -18.50
C SER A 384 1.04 23.05 -17.10
N GLY A 385 2.03 23.08 -16.22
CA GLY A 385 1.91 23.62 -14.87
C GLY A 385 1.23 22.67 -13.87
N LEU A 386 1.46 22.95 -12.58
CA LEU A 386 0.98 22.13 -11.46
C LEU A 386 -0.56 21.96 -11.41
N PRO A 387 -1.40 23.02 -11.60
CA PRO A 387 -2.85 22.87 -11.51
C PRO A 387 -3.42 21.90 -12.55
N THR A 388 -2.81 21.82 -13.73
CA THR A 388 -3.21 20.89 -14.79
C THR A 388 -3.05 19.44 -14.34
N VAL A 389 -1.97 19.12 -13.63
CA VAL A 389 -1.75 17.77 -13.08
C VAL A 389 -2.91 17.38 -12.16
N PHE A 390 -3.25 18.26 -11.21
CA PHE A 390 -4.33 18.03 -10.25
C PHE A 390 -5.69 17.84 -10.95
N ALA A 391 -6.03 18.71 -11.89
CA ALA A 391 -7.28 18.62 -12.64
C ALA A 391 -7.36 17.35 -13.50
N THR A 392 -6.31 17.03 -14.28
CA THR A 392 -6.29 15.84 -15.14
C THR A 392 -6.37 14.55 -14.33
N MET A 393 -5.67 14.46 -13.19
CA MET A 393 -5.69 13.26 -12.34
C MET A 393 -7.03 13.10 -11.59
N ALA A 394 -7.70 14.20 -11.26
CA ALA A 394 -9.07 14.18 -10.74
C ALA A 394 -10.07 13.69 -11.79
N VAL A 395 -9.99 14.20 -13.03
CA VAL A 395 -10.82 13.74 -14.15
C VAL A 395 -10.57 12.26 -14.44
N LEU A 396 -9.31 11.82 -14.44
CA LEU A 396 -8.95 10.42 -14.62
C LEU A 396 -9.56 9.53 -13.52
N SER A 397 -9.59 10.00 -12.27
CA SER A 397 -10.26 9.30 -11.16
C SER A 397 -11.77 9.24 -11.34
N LEU A 398 -12.42 10.31 -11.80
CA LEU A 398 -13.86 10.31 -12.09
C LEU A 398 -14.21 9.41 -13.28
N ALA A 399 -13.35 9.35 -14.30
CA ALA A 399 -13.55 8.47 -15.46
C ALA A 399 -13.64 6.99 -15.07
N LEU A 400 -13.08 6.59 -13.93
CA LEU A 400 -13.25 5.23 -13.39
C LEU A 400 -14.70 4.91 -13.00
N LEU A 401 -15.56 5.91 -12.80
CA LEU A 401 -17.00 5.69 -12.60
C LEU A 401 -17.66 5.02 -13.81
N LEU A 402 -17.11 5.20 -15.02
CA LEU A 402 -17.58 4.51 -16.23
C LEU A 402 -17.42 2.99 -16.14
N ALA A 403 -16.57 2.48 -15.24
CA ALA A 403 -16.40 1.05 -14.97
C ALA A 403 -17.40 0.49 -13.95
N MET A 404 -18.16 1.34 -13.24
CA MET A 404 -19.12 0.91 -12.21
C MET A 404 -20.23 -0.03 -12.69
N PRO A 405 -20.73 0.00 -13.95
CA PRO A 405 -21.65 -1.01 -14.45
C PRO A 405 -21.10 -2.45 -14.40
N VAL A 406 -19.78 -2.62 -14.23
CA VAL A 406 -19.14 -3.93 -14.02
C VAL A 406 -19.09 -4.32 -12.54
N VAL A 407 -19.14 -3.35 -11.63
CA VAL A 407 -18.90 -3.48 -10.20
C VAL A 407 -20.20 -3.23 -9.42
N THR A 408 -21.26 -3.97 -9.75
CA THR A 408 -22.55 -3.92 -9.05
C THR A 408 -22.63 -4.94 -7.93
N ASP A 409 -23.46 -4.70 -6.92
CA ASP A 409 -23.66 -5.63 -5.80
C ASP A 409 -24.10 -7.01 -6.29
N GLU A 410 -25.04 -7.05 -7.24
CA GLU A 410 -25.51 -8.29 -7.87
C GLU A 410 -24.38 -9.09 -8.54
N ARG A 411 -23.47 -8.42 -9.26
CA ARG A 411 -22.33 -9.09 -9.92
C ARG A 411 -21.28 -9.55 -8.93
N MET A 412 -21.06 -8.81 -7.85
CA MET A 412 -20.17 -9.22 -6.77
C MET A 412 -20.73 -10.46 -6.07
N ASP A 413 -22.02 -10.45 -5.70
CA ASP A 413 -22.70 -11.59 -5.08
C ASP A 413 -22.74 -12.81 -5.99
N ALA A 414 -23.01 -12.62 -7.28
CA ALA A 414 -23.02 -13.71 -8.25
C ALA A 414 -21.64 -14.35 -8.41
N ALA A 415 -20.56 -13.55 -8.39
CA ALA A 415 -19.20 -14.06 -8.48
C ALA A 415 -18.79 -14.83 -7.21
N GLU A 416 -19.17 -14.36 -6.02
CA GLU A 416 -18.92 -15.07 -4.76
C GLU A 416 -19.71 -16.40 -4.69
N ARG A 417 -20.99 -16.41 -5.12
CA ARG A 417 -21.78 -17.63 -5.22
C ARG A 417 -21.19 -18.64 -6.20
N ALA A 418 -20.73 -18.17 -7.36
CA ALA A 418 -20.09 -19.03 -8.35
C ALA A 418 -18.79 -19.64 -7.83
N ALA A 419 -18.01 -18.88 -7.06
CA ALA A 419 -16.79 -19.37 -6.43
C ALA A 419 -17.06 -20.37 -5.28
N ALA A 420 -18.19 -20.25 -4.58
CA ALA A 420 -18.57 -21.19 -3.54
C ALA A 420 -19.15 -22.52 -4.07
N ALA A 421 -19.60 -22.55 -5.33
CA ALA A 421 -20.25 -23.70 -5.94
C ALA A 421 -19.29 -24.64 -6.69
N GLY A 422 -18.04 -24.23 -6.93
CA GLY A 422 -16.99 -25.02 -7.59
C GLY A 422 -15.80 -25.25 -6.69
#